data_AF-F8NDU9-F1
#
_entry.id   AF-F8NDU9-F1
#
_cell.length_a   1.000
_cell.length_b   1.000
_cell.length_c   1.000
_cell.angle_alpha   90.00
_cell.angle_beta   90.00
_cell.angle_gamma   90.00
#
_symmetry.space_group_name_H-M   'P 1'
#
loop_
_entity.id
_entity.type
_entity.pdbx_description
1 polymer ?
#
loop_
_entity_poly.entity_id
_entity_poly.type
_entity_poly.pdbx_seq_one_letter_code
_entity_poly.pdbx_strand_id
1 'polypeptide(L)'
;VLYLTRQSGFNVTILSHSMSFMRDNTLLCTATINDNNAAFHDGSTAACAELGHFTAMIPLDLTLWHCRLAHHHHADVKRLIQKDLVTGLTLESKAAPDPVCEPCLFGKMHANPFPSSDTRSAHPLNLIHSDVHQVSSPTFSGYHYWVTFIND
;
A
#
# COMPACT_ATOMS: atom_id res chain seq x y z
N VAL A 1 3.99 19.76 -27.60
CA VAL A 1 4.61 19.84 -28.96
C VAL A 1 5.69 20.90 -29.05
N LEU A 2 5.41 22.19 -28.82
CA LEU A 2 6.38 23.29 -29.02
C LEU A 2 7.70 23.14 -28.22
N TYR A 3 7.63 22.63 -26.99
CA TYR A 3 8.83 22.35 -26.21
C TYR A 3 9.72 21.29 -26.88
N LEU A 4 9.12 20.20 -27.38
CA LEU A 4 9.85 19.09 -28.00
C LEU A 4 10.59 19.54 -29.27
N THR A 5 9.93 20.36 -30.09
CA THR A 5 10.51 20.87 -31.33
C THR A 5 11.56 21.96 -31.08
N ARG A 6 11.38 22.80 -30.07
CA ARG A 6 12.31 23.92 -29.79
C ARG A 6 13.51 23.53 -28.93
N GLN A 7 13.35 22.62 -27.98
CA GLN A 7 14.33 22.35 -26.93
C GLN A 7 14.82 20.91 -26.91
N SER A 8 14.18 20.00 -27.64
CA SER A 8 14.48 18.56 -27.57
C SER A 8 14.78 17.94 -28.93
N GLY A 9 15.00 18.74 -29.99
CA GLY A 9 15.42 18.24 -31.30
C GLY A 9 14.43 17.31 -31.98
N PHE A 10 13.14 17.37 -31.61
CA PHE A 10 12.12 16.59 -32.31
C PHE A 10 11.62 17.32 -33.55
N ASN A 11 11.39 16.58 -34.62
CA ASN A 11 10.54 16.97 -35.71
C ASN A 11 9.15 16.37 -35.46
N VAL A 12 8.14 17.23 -35.27
CA VAL A 12 6.77 16.80 -35.05
C VAL A 12 5.93 17.18 -36.27
N THR A 13 5.34 16.18 -36.92
CA THR A 13 4.43 16.35 -38.06
C THR A 13 3.02 16.10 -37.60
N ILE A 14 2.11 17.05 -37.85
CA ILE A 14 0.69 16.95 -37.49
C ILE A 14 -0.12 16.90 -38.78
N LEU A 15 -0.89 15.83 -38.96
CA LEU A 15 -1.83 15.61 -40.05
C LEU A 15 -3.27 15.55 -39.51
N SER A 16 -4.26 15.40 -40.38
CA SER A 16 -5.67 15.41 -39.98
C SER A 16 -6.05 14.29 -38.99
N HIS A 17 -5.43 13.12 -39.11
CA HIS A 17 -5.76 11.94 -38.30
C HIS A 17 -4.57 11.42 -37.48
N SER A 18 -3.41 12.09 -37.53
CA SER A 18 -2.22 11.57 -36.87
C SER A 18 -1.21 12.66 -36.51
N MET A 19 -0.41 12.36 -35.49
CA MET A 19 0.75 13.13 -35.08
C MET A 19 1.96 12.20 -35.00
N SER A 20 3.03 12.53 -35.68
CA SER A 20 4.27 11.75 -35.70
C SER A 20 5.40 12.53 -35.04
N PHE A 21 6.15 11.86 -34.16
CA PHE A 21 7.28 12.43 -33.42
C PHE A 21 8.56 11.74 -33.87
N MET A 22 9.42 12.49 -34.56
CA MET A 22 10.69 12.02 -35.09
C MET A 22 11.87 12.72 -34.40
N ARG A 23 12.99 12.04 -34.23
CA ARG A 23 14.27 12.63 -33.81
C ARG A 23 15.39 11.95 -34.59
N ASP A 24 16.35 12.71 -35.09
CA ASP A 24 17.48 12.19 -35.89
C ASP A 24 17.02 11.27 -37.04
N ASN A 25 15.96 11.71 -37.74
CA ASN A 25 15.32 10.99 -38.84
C ASN A 25 14.72 9.61 -38.48
N THR A 26 14.58 9.29 -37.19
CA THR A 26 13.98 8.07 -36.68
C THR A 26 12.59 8.39 -36.09
N LEU A 27 11.57 7.65 -36.51
CA LEU A 27 10.23 7.75 -35.92
C LEU A 27 10.22 7.08 -34.54
N LEU A 28 9.92 7.85 -33.50
CA LEU A 28 9.92 7.35 -32.12
C LEU A 28 8.51 7.00 -31.64
N CYS A 29 7.54 7.81 -32.01
CA CYS A 29 6.15 7.54 -31.69
C CYS A 29 5.18 8.20 -32.66
N THR A 30 3.99 7.61 -32.75
CA THR A 30 2.84 8.14 -33.47
C THR A 30 1.67 8.23 -32.50
N ALA A 31 0.80 9.21 -32.70
CA ALA A 31 -0.47 9.29 -32.04
C ALA A 31 -1.59 9.47 -33.06
N THR A 32 -2.66 8.68 -32.94
CA THR A 32 -3.87 8.82 -33.75
C THR A 32 -4.77 9.92 -33.17
N ILE A 33 -5.27 10.80 -34.03
CA ILE A 33 -6.17 11.91 -33.65
C ILE A 33 -7.60 11.55 -34.03
N ASN A 34 -8.53 11.62 -33.07
CA ASN A 34 -9.95 11.39 -33.32
C ASN A 34 -10.70 12.68 -33.72
N ASP A 35 -11.98 12.56 -34.07
CA ASP A 35 -12.83 13.69 -34.49
C ASP A 35 -13.05 14.75 -33.38
N ASN A 36 -12.73 14.41 -32.12
CA ASN A 36 -12.77 15.34 -30.99
C ASN A 36 -11.43 16.06 -30.75
N ASN A 37 -10.49 16.00 -31.69
CA ASN A 37 -9.13 16.55 -31.58
C ASN A 37 -8.33 15.99 -30.38
N ALA A 38 -8.66 14.79 -29.90
CA ALA A 38 -7.87 14.07 -28.90
C ALA A 38 -6.88 13.12 -29.59
N ALA A 39 -5.62 13.17 -29.16
CA ALA A 39 -4.55 12.32 -29.69
C ALA A 39 -4.25 11.16 -28.73
N PHE A 40 -4.26 9.93 -29.24
CA PHE A 40 -3.92 8.71 -28.49
C PHE A 40 -2.61 8.15 -29.01
N HIS A 41 -1.65 7.88 -28.12
CA HIS A 41 -0.37 7.31 -28.50
C HIS A 41 -0.57 5.87 -29.01
N ASP A 42 -0.06 5.57 -30.21
CA ASP A 42 -0.17 4.26 -30.88
C ASP A 42 0.86 3.27 -30.30
N GLY A 43 1.01 3.27 -28.98
CA GLY A 43 1.97 2.42 -28.27
C GLY A 43 1.35 1.08 -27.93
N SER A 44 2.07 0.01 -28.25
CA SER A 44 1.86 -1.29 -27.58
C SER A 44 2.85 -1.41 -26.43
N THR A 45 2.38 -1.82 -25.26
CA THR A 45 3.31 -2.28 -24.21
C THR A 45 3.98 -3.54 -24.74
N ALA A 46 5.28 -3.48 -25.03
CA ALA A 46 6.02 -4.70 -25.25
C ALA A 46 6.01 -5.46 -23.92
N ALA A 47 5.41 -6.65 -23.91
CA ALA A 47 5.62 -7.57 -22.80
C ALA A 47 7.10 -7.95 -22.84
N CYS A 48 7.92 -7.22 -22.09
CA CYS A 48 9.21 -7.75 -21.68
C CYS A 48 8.88 -8.95 -20.81
N ALA A 49 8.85 -10.13 -21.43
CA ALA A 49 9.24 -11.36 -20.76
C ALA A 49 10.75 -11.24 -20.49
N GLU A 50 11.15 -10.25 -19.71
CA GLU A 50 12.27 -10.51 -18.83
C GLU A 50 11.74 -11.64 -17.96
N LEU A 51 12.22 -12.85 -18.25
CA LEU A 51 12.51 -13.78 -17.17
C LEU A 51 13.43 -12.99 -16.25
N GLY A 52 12.81 -12.21 -15.37
CA GLY A 52 13.40 -11.73 -14.15
C GLY A 52 13.66 -12.98 -13.34
N HIS A 53 14.67 -13.76 -13.75
CA HIS A 53 15.62 -14.29 -12.83
C HIS A 53 16.22 -13.07 -12.12
N PHE A 54 15.44 -12.46 -11.23
CA PHE A 54 15.96 -12.13 -9.94
C PHE A 54 16.50 -13.47 -9.43
N THR A 55 17.74 -13.79 -9.78
CA THR A 55 18.56 -14.64 -8.93
C THR A 55 18.62 -13.85 -7.63
N ALA A 56 17.60 -14.03 -6.80
CA ALA A 56 17.59 -13.42 -5.50
C ALA A 56 18.83 -14.00 -4.84
N MET A 57 19.84 -13.14 -4.59
CA MET A 57 21.01 -13.56 -3.80
C MET A 57 20.58 -14.06 -2.41
N ILE A 58 19.33 -13.77 -2.03
CA ILE A 58 18.63 -14.25 -0.85
C ILE A 58 17.74 -15.43 -1.26
N PRO A 59 17.83 -16.59 -0.59
CA PRO A 59 16.95 -17.72 -0.83
C PRO A 59 15.47 -17.31 -0.87
N LEU A 60 14.70 -17.81 -1.85
CA LEU A 60 13.24 -17.69 -1.86
C LEU A 60 12.65 -18.62 -0.79
N ASP A 61 12.78 -18.20 0.46
CA ASP A 61 12.26 -18.90 1.62
C ASP A 61 10.94 -18.30 2.10
N LEU A 62 10.36 -18.95 3.11
CA LEU A 62 9.07 -18.53 3.64
C LEU A 62 9.15 -17.16 4.34
N THR A 63 10.29 -16.84 4.95
CA THR A 63 10.54 -15.57 5.65
C THR A 63 10.52 -14.40 4.67
N LEU A 64 11.14 -14.57 3.51
CA LEU A 64 11.14 -13.56 2.45
C LEU A 64 9.73 -13.29 1.94
N TRP A 65 8.94 -14.33 1.69
CA TRP A 65 7.54 -14.18 1.25
C TRP A 65 6.65 -13.59 2.34
N HIS A 66 6.87 -13.94 3.61
CA HIS A 66 6.25 -13.29 4.75
C HIS A 66 6.49 -11.77 4.72
N CYS A 67 7.74 -11.33 4.56
CA CYS A 67 8.08 -9.90 4.48
C CYS A 67 7.46 -9.22 3.24
N ARG A 68 7.57 -9.83 2.05
CA ARG A 68 7.01 -9.30 0.79
C ARG A 68 5.50 -9.13 0.84
N LEU A 69 4.81 -10.02 1.55
CA LEU A 69 3.36 -9.97 1.74
C LEU A 69 2.98 -9.19 3.01
N ALA A 70 3.69 -8.09 3.30
CA ALA A 70 3.40 -7.19 4.43
C ALA A 70 3.27 -7.93 5.77
N HIS A 71 4.18 -8.87 6.02
CA HIS A 71 4.23 -9.67 7.23
C HIS A 71 2.98 -10.54 7.44
N HIS A 72 2.38 -11.07 6.37
CA HIS A 72 1.26 -12.02 6.47
C HIS A 72 1.66 -13.28 7.24
N HIS A 73 0.74 -13.85 8.01
CA HIS A 73 1.02 -15.01 8.86
C HIS A 73 1.65 -16.17 8.06
N HIS A 74 2.73 -16.77 8.57
CA HIS A 74 3.49 -17.81 7.85
C HIS A 74 2.63 -18.98 7.36
N ALA A 75 1.63 -19.41 8.14
CA ALA A 75 0.73 -20.48 7.73
C ALA A 75 -0.19 -20.08 6.57
N ASP A 76 -0.57 -18.80 6.49
CA ASP A 76 -1.36 -18.30 5.36
C ASP A 76 -0.51 -18.19 4.10
N VAL A 77 0.74 -17.73 4.22
CA VAL A 77 1.68 -17.75 3.09
C VAL A 77 1.88 -19.19 2.59
N LYS A 78 2.09 -20.16 3.49
CA LYS A 78 2.14 -21.59 3.12
C LYS A 78 0.85 -22.06 2.44
N ARG A 79 -0.31 -21.64 2.94
CA ARG A 79 -1.62 -21.99 2.38
C ARG A 79 -1.79 -21.46 0.96
N LEU A 80 -1.32 -20.25 0.65
CA LEU A 80 -1.35 -19.69 -0.70
C LEU A 80 -0.61 -20.59 -1.70
N ILE A 81 0.54 -21.11 -1.30
CA ILE A 81 1.37 -22.01 -2.12
C ILE A 81 0.73 -23.39 -2.25
N GLN A 82 0.35 -23.99 -1.13
CA GLN A 82 -0.19 -25.35 -1.08
C GLN A 82 -1.52 -25.51 -1.82
N LYS A 83 -2.32 -24.45 -1.87
CA LYS A 83 -3.62 -24.43 -2.54
C LYS A 83 -3.58 -23.79 -3.93
N ASP A 84 -2.40 -23.47 -4.46
CA ASP A 84 -2.21 -22.83 -5.76
C ASP A 84 -3.09 -21.58 -5.95
N LEU A 85 -3.15 -20.73 -4.92
CA LEU A 85 -4.01 -19.54 -4.90
C LEU A 85 -3.34 -18.29 -5.49
N VAL A 86 -2.08 -18.40 -5.91
CA VAL A 86 -1.26 -17.30 -6.40
C VAL A 86 -0.34 -17.77 -7.51
N THR A 87 -0.18 -16.95 -8.55
CA THR A 87 0.76 -17.21 -9.64
C THR A 87 2.12 -16.55 -9.35
N GLY A 88 3.22 -17.28 -9.61
CA GLY A 88 4.58 -16.74 -9.54
C GLY A 88 5.22 -16.73 -8.13
N LEU A 89 4.55 -17.31 -7.13
CA LEU A 89 5.14 -17.52 -5.80
C LEU A 89 5.81 -18.90 -5.76
N THR A 90 7.14 -18.94 -5.71
CA THR A 90 7.94 -20.16 -5.59
C THR A 90 8.69 -20.21 -4.26
N LEU A 91 8.85 -21.40 -3.70
CA LEU A 91 9.60 -21.63 -2.47
C LEU A 91 10.78 -22.55 -2.77
N GLU A 92 11.99 -22.00 -2.77
CA GLU A 92 13.22 -22.74 -3.11
C GLU A 92 13.87 -23.38 -1.88
N SER A 93 13.71 -22.76 -0.71
CA SER A 93 14.24 -23.26 0.56
C SER A 93 13.12 -23.78 1.45
N LYS A 94 13.34 -24.96 2.05
CA LYS A 94 12.47 -25.55 3.07
C LYS A 94 12.91 -25.22 4.50
N ALA A 95 13.85 -24.27 4.68
CA ALA A 95 14.25 -23.82 5.99
C ALA A 95 13.03 -23.35 6.79
N ALA A 96 12.97 -23.72 8.06
CA ALA A 96 11.96 -23.18 8.94
C ALA A 96 12.23 -21.67 9.15
N PRO A 97 11.20 -20.81 9.07
CA PRO A 97 11.38 -19.41 9.40
C PRO A 97 11.74 -19.27 10.89
N ASP A 98 12.38 -18.16 11.24
CA ASP A 98 12.52 -17.76 12.64
C ASP A 98 11.10 -17.68 13.26
N PRO A 99 10.85 -18.32 14.42
CA PRO A 99 9.58 -18.17 15.12
C PRO A 99 9.28 -16.72 15.50
N VAL A 100 10.30 -15.86 15.63
CA VAL A 100 10.16 -14.45 16.00
C VAL A 100 10.49 -13.57 14.80
N CYS A 101 9.49 -12.82 14.34
CA CYS A 101 9.69 -11.72 13.41
C CYS A 101 9.63 -10.40 14.19
N GLU A 102 10.76 -9.71 14.38
CA GLU A 102 10.83 -8.43 15.11
C GLU A 102 9.79 -7.40 14.63
N PRO A 103 9.64 -7.12 13.32
CA PRO A 103 8.59 -6.23 12.84
C PRO A 103 7.17 -6.66 13.23
N CYS A 104 6.88 -7.97 13.24
CA CYS A 104 5.59 -8.47 13.72
C CYS A 104 5.44 -8.30 15.23
N LEU A 105 6.50 -8.50 16.00
CA LEU A 105 6.49 -8.32 17.44
C LEU A 105 6.15 -6.87 17.78
N PHE A 106 6.79 -5.90 17.12
CA PHE A 106 6.50 -4.48 17.37
C PHE A 106 5.17 -4.01 16.76
N GLY A 107 4.75 -4.57 15.62
CA GLY A 107 3.58 -4.10 14.87
C GLY A 107 2.27 -4.86 15.10
N LYS A 108 2.32 -6.10 15.60
CA LYS A 108 1.16 -7.01 15.71
C LYS A 108 1.02 -7.69 17.07
N MET A 109 1.97 -7.52 18.00
CA MET A 109 1.83 -8.09 19.33
C MET A 109 0.66 -7.42 20.06
N HIS A 110 -0.31 -8.24 20.46
CA HIS A 110 -1.42 -7.80 21.28
C HIS A 110 -0.91 -7.55 22.72
N ALA A 111 -1.43 -6.53 23.39
CA ALA A 111 -1.18 -6.36 24.82
C ALA A 111 -1.73 -7.56 25.60
N ASN A 112 -1.08 -8.00 26.67
CA ASN A 112 -1.73 -8.96 27.55
C ASN A 112 -3.07 -8.38 28.05
N PRO A 113 -4.08 -9.23 28.33
CA PRO A 113 -5.31 -8.76 28.97
C PRO A 113 -4.97 -7.91 30.19
N PHE A 114 -5.61 -6.75 30.30
CA PHE A 114 -5.49 -5.95 31.52
C PHE A 114 -6.03 -6.78 32.69
N PRO A 115 -5.35 -6.74 33.86
CA PRO A 115 -5.86 -7.44 35.03
C PRO A 115 -7.25 -6.94 35.38
N SER A 116 -8.15 -7.86 35.69
CA SER A 116 -9.46 -7.53 36.24
C SER A 116 -9.28 -6.77 37.55
N SER A 117 -10.11 -5.76 37.81
CA SER A 117 -10.20 -5.18 39.15
C SER A 117 -10.94 -6.14 40.06
N ASP A 118 -10.32 -6.54 41.17
CA ASP A 118 -10.97 -7.30 42.24
C ASP A 118 -11.72 -6.40 43.23
N THR A 119 -11.57 -5.08 43.09
CA THR A 119 -12.21 -4.09 43.95
C THR A 119 -13.36 -3.42 43.22
N ARG A 120 -14.50 -3.35 43.91
CA ARG A 120 -15.66 -2.54 43.54
C ARG A 120 -15.99 -1.59 44.69
N SER A 121 -16.37 -0.37 44.35
CA SER A 121 -16.90 0.59 45.31
C SER A 121 -18.02 -0.01 46.18
N ALA A 122 -17.83 -0.01 47.51
CA ALA A 122 -18.78 -0.58 48.45
C ALA A 122 -19.96 0.38 48.78
N HIS A 123 -19.79 1.68 48.58
CA HIS A 123 -20.79 2.71 48.90
C HIS A 123 -20.82 3.76 47.79
N PRO A 124 -21.97 4.39 47.52
CA PRO A 124 -22.05 5.48 46.55
C PRO A 124 -21.01 6.56 46.84
N LEU A 125 -20.37 7.05 45.79
CA LEU A 125 -19.35 8.11 45.79
C LEU A 125 -17.99 7.72 46.41
N ASN A 126 -17.73 6.45 46.72
CA ASN A 126 -16.40 6.02 47.18
C ASN A 126 -15.35 6.08 46.05
N LEU A 127 -15.77 5.87 44.80
CA LEU A 127 -14.92 5.99 43.62
C LEU A 127 -15.72 6.63 42.49
N ILE A 128 -15.19 7.73 41.95
CA ILE A 128 -15.76 8.45 40.82
C ILE A 128 -14.73 8.46 39.70
N HIS A 129 -15.10 7.91 38.55
CA HIS A 129 -14.36 8.03 37.32
C HIS A 129 -14.77 9.31 36.60
N SER A 130 -13.81 10.21 36.39
CA SER A 130 -14.03 11.43 35.60
C SER A 130 -13.19 11.44 34.34
N ASP A 131 -13.78 11.83 33.23
CA ASP A 131 -13.07 12.07 31.97
C ASP A 131 -13.50 13.40 31.37
N VAL A 132 -12.57 14.07 30.68
CA VAL A 132 -12.80 15.34 30.00
C VAL A 132 -12.63 15.15 28.51
N HIS A 133 -13.67 15.51 27.76
CA HIS A 133 -13.64 15.42 26.31
C HIS A 133 -13.80 16.80 25.67
N GLN A 134 -13.01 17.05 24.63
CA GLN A 134 -13.12 18.26 23.83
C GLN A 134 -14.02 18.01 22.61
N VAL A 135 -15.02 18.85 22.42
CA VAL A 135 -15.85 18.84 21.22
C VAL A 135 -15.24 19.75 20.15
N SER A 136 -15.25 19.29 18.90
CA SER A 136 -14.64 20.00 17.76
C SER A 136 -15.35 21.31 17.44
N SER A 137 -16.67 21.36 17.65
CA SER A 137 -17.48 22.56 17.47
C SER A 137 -18.03 23.03 18.82
N PRO A 138 -18.06 24.35 19.09
CA PRO A 138 -18.63 24.85 20.33
C PRO A 138 -20.12 24.54 20.42
N THR A 139 -20.60 24.33 21.63
CA THR A 139 -22.03 24.30 21.93
C THR A 139 -22.69 25.65 21.61
N PHE A 140 -24.03 25.70 21.62
CA PHE A 140 -24.79 26.94 21.43
C PHE A 140 -24.35 28.07 22.39
N SER A 141 -23.96 27.71 23.62
CA SER A 141 -23.48 28.66 24.63
C SER A 141 -21.97 28.92 24.60
N GLY A 142 -21.24 28.39 23.61
CA GLY A 142 -19.80 28.64 23.42
C GLY A 142 -18.85 27.69 24.14
N TYR A 143 -19.34 26.63 24.81
CA TYR A 143 -18.46 25.66 25.49
C TYR A 143 -17.82 24.67 24.51
N HIS A 144 -16.56 24.31 24.77
CA HIS A 144 -15.76 23.36 23.97
C HIS A 144 -15.44 22.04 24.68
N TYR A 145 -15.83 21.89 25.94
CA TYR A 145 -15.51 20.73 26.75
C TYR A 145 -16.76 20.24 27.47
N TRP A 146 -16.84 18.93 27.67
CA TRP A 146 -17.73 18.33 28.66
C TRP A 146 -16.94 17.37 29.53
N VAL A 147 -17.44 17.15 30.74
CA VAL A 147 -16.84 16.25 31.73
C VAL A 147 -17.89 15.26 32.19
N THR A 148 -17.53 13.98 32.26
CA THR A 148 -18.35 12.96 32.92
C THR A 148 -17.88 12.72 34.33
N PHE A 149 -18.83 12.36 35.20
CA PHE A 149 -18.56 11.82 36.52
C PHE A 149 -19.40 10.55 36.64
N ILE A 150 -18.74 9.39 36.73
CA ILE A 150 -19.38 8.08 36.78
C ILE A 150 -19.02 7.45 38.12
N ASN A 151 -20.03 7.10 38.90
CA ASN A 151 -19.83 6.33 40.12
C ASN A 151 -19.62 4.84 39.78
N ASP A 152 -18.62 4.22 40.40
CA ASP A 152 -18.31 2.78 40.31
C ASP A 152 -19.34 1.88 41.03
#